data_AF-A0A369T5N0-F1
#
_entry.id   AF-A0A369T5N0-F1
#
_cell.length_a   1.000
_cell.length_b   1.000
_cell.length_c   1.000
_cell.angle_alpha   90.00
_cell.angle_beta   90.00
_cell.angle_gamma   90.00
#
_symmetry.space_group_name_H-M   'P 1'
#
loop_
_entity.id
_entity.type
_entity.pdbx_description
1 polymer ?
#
loop_
_entity_poly.entity_id
_entity_poly.type
_entity_poly.pdbx_seq_one_letter_code
_entity_poly.pdbx_strand_id
1 'polypeptide(L)'
;MDWKDVGDAVRKVAGTAAPLIGTALGGPAGGAVGGLLASALGVEAEPDKVQAAVQADPEAALKLRELETRHREKIESLHLEAETARQAQINKTMRAEVGSEDAYVRRWRPTFGYAVAVTWTVQMGGVTWAVVVNPQWAAEIITAMTSLSVIWSVALSVLGINVAKRSRDKEVLVGRKAEKGVVGKIVQRVLPKSGVSSIGDDTHME
;
A
#
# COMPACT_ATOMS: atom_id res chain seq x y z
N MET A 1 12.20 24.80 1.42
CA MET A 1 10.91 24.11 1.67
C MET A 1 10.56 23.26 0.47
N ASP A 2 9.58 22.37 0.60
CA ASP A 2 9.11 21.53 -0.51
C ASP A 2 7.73 21.99 -1.00
N TRP A 3 7.35 21.60 -2.22
CA TRP A 3 6.03 21.91 -2.81
C TRP A 3 4.84 21.46 -1.95
N LYS A 4 5.06 20.45 -1.10
CA LYS A 4 4.09 20.01 -0.11
C LYS A 4 3.79 21.10 0.93
N ASP A 5 4.80 21.81 1.41
CA ASP A 5 4.63 22.89 2.37
C ASP A 5 3.87 24.08 1.75
N VAL A 6 4.07 24.31 0.45
CA VAL A 6 3.29 25.28 -0.33
C VAL A 6 1.83 24.85 -0.43
N GLY A 7 1.57 23.57 -0.72
CA GLY A 7 0.22 23.01 -0.77
C GLY A 7 -0.53 23.13 0.57
N ASP A 8 0.17 22.90 1.69
CA ASP A 8 -0.41 23.06 3.02
C ASP A 8 -0.67 24.53 3.37
N ALA A 9 0.21 25.45 2.96
CA ALA A 9 -0.04 26.90 3.08
C ALA A 9 -1.24 27.34 2.23
N VAL A 10 -1.36 26.85 0.99
CA VAL A 10 -2.51 27.10 0.11
C VAL A 10 -3.80 26.60 0.73
N ARG A 11 -3.81 25.39 1.32
CA ARG A 11 -4.98 24.88 2.07
C ARG A 11 -5.32 25.74 3.28
N LYS A 12 -4.32 26.26 3.99
CA LYS A 12 -4.55 27.14 5.15
C LYS A 12 -5.13 28.50 4.75
N VAL A 13 -4.68 29.05 3.62
CA VAL A 13 -5.08 30.38 3.13
C VAL A 13 -6.40 30.34 2.35
N ALA A 14 -6.54 29.39 1.43
CA ALA A 14 -7.72 29.27 0.56
C ALA A 14 -8.78 28.30 1.11
N GLY A 15 -8.49 27.50 2.13
CA GLY A 15 -9.43 26.54 2.68
C GLY A 15 -9.97 25.58 1.61
N THR A 16 -11.29 25.54 1.47
CA THR A 16 -12.01 24.76 0.44
C THR A 16 -12.17 25.49 -0.90
N ALA A 17 -11.64 26.71 -1.04
CA ALA A 17 -11.81 27.53 -2.24
C ALA A 17 -10.87 27.12 -3.40
N ALA A 18 -9.75 26.46 -3.09
CA ALA A 18 -8.80 25.96 -4.09
C ALA A 18 -8.30 24.52 -3.76
N PRO A 19 -9.20 23.52 -3.75
CA PRO A 19 -8.87 22.16 -3.37
C PRO A 19 -7.95 21.45 -4.37
N LEU A 20 -8.12 21.64 -5.69
CA LEU A 20 -7.31 20.96 -6.70
C LEU A 20 -5.87 21.47 -6.71
N ILE A 21 -5.68 22.78 -6.53
CA ILE A 21 -4.32 23.35 -6.42
C ILE A 21 -3.64 22.81 -5.16
N GLY A 22 -4.34 22.80 -4.02
CA GLY A 22 -3.78 22.29 -2.77
C GLY A 22 -3.42 20.80 -2.80
N THR A 23 -4.23 19.96 -3.46
CA THR A 23 -3.92 18.52 -3.63
C THR A 23 -2.80 18.29 -4.62
N ALA A 24 -2.80 19.01 -5.75
CA ALA A 24 -1.78 18.83 -6.78
C ALA A 24 -0.40 19.34 -6.33
N LEU A 25 -0.33 20.44 -5.56
CA LEU A 25 0.91 20.94 -4.93
C LEU A 25 1.50 19.94 -3.93
N GLY A 26 0.65 19.28 -3.14
CA GLY A 26 1.07 18.24 -2.20
C GLY A 26 1.35 16.87 -2.85
N GLY A 27 1.11 16.73 -4.15
CA GLY A 27 1.22 15.49 -4.91
C GLY A 27 2.40 15.46 -5.88
N PRO A 28 2.51 14.42 -6.72
CA PRO A 28 3.61 14.28 -7.68
C PRO A 28 3.61 15.37 -8.77
N ALA A 29 2.50 16.10 -8.94
CA ALA A 29 2.40 17.25 -9.84
C ALA A 29 2.86 18.57 -9.22
N GLY A 30 3.38 18.55 -7.99
CA GLY A 30 3.60 19.77 -7.20
C GLY A 30 4.54 20.78 -7.84
N GLY A 31 5.59 20.34 -8.52
CA GLY A 31 6.49 21.25 -9.26
C GLY A 31 5.82 21.91 -10.46
N ALA A 32 4.99 21.18 -11.21
CA ALA A 32 4.32 21.72 -12.39
C ALA A 32 3.21 22.72 -12.00
N VAL A 33 2.41 22.38 -10.98
CA VAL A 33 1.38 23.29 -10.44
C VAL A 33 2.01 24.47 -9.69
N GLY A 34 3.14 24.23 -9.03
CA GLY A 34 3.96 25.27 -8.41
C GLY A 34 4.46 26.31 -9.41
N GLY A 35 4.93 25.89 -10.58
CA GLY A 35 5.33 26.78 -11.67
C GLY A 35 4.16 27.59 -12.26
N LEU A 36 2.98 26.98 -12.39
CA LEU A 36 1.76 27.71 -12.79
C LEU A 36 1.38 28.78 -11.78
N LEU A 37 1.47 28.46 -10.48
CA LEU A 37 1.18 29.39 -9.41
C LEU A 37 2.21 30.53 -9.34
N ALA A 38 3.49 30.22 -9.49
CA ALA A 38 4.57 31.20 -9.55
C ALA A 38 4.37 32.20 -10.70
N SER A 39 4.01 31.69 -11.88
CA SER A 39 3.71 32.52 -13.06
C SER A 39 2.50 33.43 -12.83
N ALA A 40 1.46 32.94 -12.14
CA ALA A 40 0.28 33.71 -11.82
C ALA A 40 0.52 34.79 -10.75
N LEU A 41 1.42 34.53 -9.80
CA LEU A 41 1.79 35.45 -8.74
C LEU A 41 2.95 36.39 -9.11
N GLY A 42 3.59 36.17 -10.27
CA GLY A 42 4.73 36.97 -10.73
C GLY A 42 5.99 36.78 -9.91
N VAL A 43 6.16 35.61 -9.30
CA VAL A 43 7.34 35.26 -8.49
C VAL A 43 8.13 34.12 -9.13
N GLU A 44 9.35 33.92 -8.67
CA GLU A 44 10.17 32.79 -9.08
C GLU A 44 9.49 31.45 -8.72
N ALA A 45 9.66 30.44 -9.58
CA ALA A 45 9.10 29.10 -9.41
C ALA A 45 9.85 28.28 -8.35
N GLU A 46 10.08 28.88 -7.18
CA GLU A 46 10.68 28.27 -6.02
C GLU A 46 9.62 28.12 -4.90
N PRO A 47 9.56 26.97 -4.20
CA PRO A 47 8.57 26.73 -3.15
C PRO A 47 8.50 27.84 -2.11
N ASP A 48 9.66 28.31 -1.64
CA ASP A 48 9.78 29.32 -0.58
C ASP A 48 9.21 30.68 -1.03
N LYS A 49 9.44 31.06 -2.30
CA LYS A 49 8.99 32.32 -2.88
C LYS A 49 7.48 32.31 -3.13
N VAL A 50 6.97 31.21 -3.66
CA VAL A 50 5.54 31.02 -3.91
C VAL A 50 4.77 31.00 -2.60
N GLN A 51 5.27 30.29 -1.59
CA GLN A 51 4.64 30.25 -0.27
C GLN A 51 4.60 31.64 0.38
N ALA A 52 5.71 32.37 0.35
CA ALA A 52 5.77 33.73 0.88
C ALA A 52 4.79 34.67 0.17
N ALA A 53 4.69 34.58 -1.16
CA ALA A 53 3.73 35.37 -1.94
C ALA A 53 2.28 35.06 -1.59
N VAL A 54 1.94 33.77 -1.42
CA VAL A 54 0.59 33.33 -1.02
C VAL A 54 0.24 33.79 0.40
N GLN A 55 1.21 33.83 1.32
CA GLN A 55 0.96 34.27 2.70
C GLN A 55 0.92 35.79 2.86
N ALA A 56 1.69 36.52 2.05
CA ALA A 56 1.76 37.97 2.11
C ALA A 56 0.56 38.67 1.47
N ASP A 57 -0.18 37.99 0.60
CA ASP A 57 -1.30 38.57 -0.16
C ASP A 57 -2.65 38.30 0.54
N PRO A 58 -3.34 39.33 1.06
CA PRO A 58 -4.67 39.19 1.65
C PRO A 58 -5.74 38.69 0.67
N GLU A 59 -5.53 38.87 -0.63
CA GLU A 59 -6.43 38.42 -1.71
C GLU A 59 -6.02 37.06 -2.30
N ALA A 60 -4.99 36.41 -1.74
CA ALA A 60 -4.47 35.14 -2.26
C ALA A 60 -5.56 34.08 -2.42
N ALA A 61 -6.51 33.98 -1.48
CA ALA A 61 -7.61 33.03 -1.55
C ALA A 61 -8.51 33.24 -2.79
N LEU A 62 -8.78 34.48 -3.16
CA LEU A 62 -9.58 34.81 -4.35
C LEU A 62 -8.81 34.51 -5.63
N LYS A 63 -7.53 34.93 -5.69
CA LYS A 63 -6.65 34.67 -6.84
C LYS A 63 -6.45 33.17 -7.08
N LEU A 64 -6.24 32.40 -6.02
CA LEU A 64 -6.12 30.94 -6.07
C LEU A 64 -7.39 30.28 -6.60
N ARG A 65 -8.57 30.74 -6.14
CA ARG A 65 -9.86 30.24 -6.64
C ARG A 65 -10.08 30.57 -8.11
N GLU A 66 -9.75 31.78 -8.54
CA GLU A 66 -9.83 32.18 -9.95
C GLU A 66 -8.86 31.37 -10.81
N LEU A 67 -7.63 31.17 -10.34
CA LEU A 67 -6.62 30.36 -11.03
C LEU A 67 -7.08 28.91 -11.18
N GLU A 68 -7.61 28.32 -10.10
CA GLU A 68 -8.15 26.96 -10.14
C GLU A 68 -9.32 26.85 -11.10
N THR A 69 -10.22 27.84 -11.13
CA THR A 69 -11.37 27.83 -12.04
C THR A 69 -10.92 27.98 -13.50
N ARG A 70 -9.95 28.88 -13.76
CA ARG A 70 -9.43 29.16 -15.10
C ARG A 70 -8.61 28.00 -15.67
N HIS A 71 -7.87 27.30 -14.81
CA HIS A 71 -6.94 26.24 -15.24
C HIS A 71 -7.33 24.85 -14.71
N ARG A 72 -8.59 24.64 -14.34
CA ARG A 72 -9.07 23.37 -13.75
C ARG A 72 -8.62 22.16 -14.56
N GLU A 73 -8.95 22.14 -15.85
CA GLU A 73 -8.61 21.04 -16.75
C GLU A 73 -7.09 20.84 -16.87
N LYS A 74 -6.33 21.94 -16.85
CA LYS A 74 -4.86 21.87 -16.93
C LYS A 74 -4.24 21.34 -15.65
N ILE A 75 -4.74 21.75 -14.48
CA ILE A 75 -4.29 21.25 -13.17
C ILE A 75 -4.64 19.77 -13.03
N GLU A 76 -5.85 19.38 -13.44
CA GLU A 76 -6.31 17.99 -13.40
C GLU A 76 -5.51 17.10 -14.34
N SER A 77 -5.28 17.52 -15.59
CA SER A 77 -4.43 16.78 -16.52
C SER A 77 -3.00 16.61 -16.00
N LEU A 78 -2.38 17.66 -15.46
CA LEU A 78 -1.05 17.57 -14.84
C LEU A 78 -1.04 16.59 -13.65
N HIS A 79 -2.10 16.60 -12.83
CA HIS A 79 -2.22 15.68 -11.71
C HIS A 79 -2.35 14.22 -12.18
N LEU A 80 -3.20 13.95 -13.17
CA LEU A 80 -3.41 12.61 -13.73
C LEU A 80 -2.17 12.09 -14.47
N GLU A 81 -1.49 12.94 -15.24
CA GLU A 81 -0.23 12.60 -15.92
C GLU A 81 0.84 12.22 -14.90
N ALA A 82 1.01 13.00 -13.83
CA ALA A 82 1.98 12.74 -12.79
C ALA A 82 1.66 11.43 -12.03
N GLU A 83 0.39 11.17 -11.71
CA GLU A 83 -0.04 9.92 -11.09
C GLU A 83 0.15 8.72 -12.02
N THR A 84 -0.14 8.87 -13.31
CA THR A 84 0.07 7.82 -14.32
C THR A 84 1.56 7.51 -14.46
N ALA A 85 2.41 8.53 -14.53
CA ALA A 85 3.86 8.36 -14.58
C ALA A 85 4.41 7.68 -13.32
N ARG A 86 3.90 8.05 -12.13
CA ARG A 86 4.25 7.40 -10.86
C ARG A 86 3.84 5.93 -10.86
N GLN A 87 2.62 5.61 -11.28
CA GLN A 87 2.14 4.24 -11.39
C GLN A 87 2.95 3.44 -12.42
N ALA A 88 3.29 4.03 -13.57
CA ALA A 88 4.14 3.40 -14.57
C ALA A 88 5.53 3.08 -14.01
N GLN A 89 6.12 3.98 -13.24
CA GLN A 89 7.41 3.76 -12.59
C GLN A 89 7.33 2.66 -11.53
N ILE A 90 6.30 2.65 -10.69
CA ILE A 90 6.06 1.59 -9.69
C ILE A 90 5.86 0.24 -10.39
N ASN A 91 5.09 0.20 -11.48
CA ASN A 91 4.89 -1.02 -12.27
C ASN A 91 6.19 -1.50 -12.92
N LYS A 92 7.03 -0.57 -13.38
CA LYS A 92 8.35 -0.88 -13.95
C LYS A 92 9.27 -1.51 -12.90
N THR A 93 9.36 -0.93 -11.71
CA THR A 93 10.19 -1.49 -10.63
C THR A 93 9.63 -2.82 -10.14
N MET A 94 8.31 -2.94 -9.96
CA MET A 94 7.68 -4.23 -9.60
C MET A 94 7.95 -5.32 -10.66
N ARG A 95 7.85 -4.99 -11.95
CA ARG A 95 8.17 -5.96 -13.02
C ARG A 95 9.64 -6.34 -13.04
N ALA A 96 10.53 -5.39 -12.79
CA ALA A 96 11.97 -5.67 -12.67
C ALA A 96 12.26 -6.57 -11.46
N GLU A 97 11.60 -6.36 -10.32
CA GLU A 97 11.71 -7.23 -9.15
C GLU A 97 11.13 -8.63 -9.38
N VAL A 98 9.96 -8.73 -10.02
CA VAL A 98 9.35 -10.02 -10.38
C VAL A 98 10.21 -10.80 -11.38
N GLY A 99 10.86 -10.08 -12.31
CA GLY A 99 11.82 -10.64 -13.25
C GLY A 99 13.19 -10.95 -12.66
N SER A 100 13.45 -10.64 -11.39
CA SER A 100 14.71 -10.98 -10.73
C SER A 100 14.85 -12.50 -10.60
N GLU A 101 15.93 -13.05 -11.15
CA GLU A 101 16.17 -14.50 -11.17
C GLU A 101 16.69 -15.07 -9.85
N ASP A 102 16.85 -14.25 -8.80
CA ASP A 102 17.42 -14.66 -7.52
C ASP A 102 16.73 -15.92 -6.94
N ALA A 103 17.49 -17.02 -6.94
CA ALA A 103 17.02 -18.32 -6.51
C ALA A 103 16.66 -18.36 -5.02
N TYR A 104 17.33 -17.56 -4.18
CA TYR A 104 17.06 -17.49 -2.75
C TYR A 104 15.70 -16.82 -2.50
N VAL A 105 15.46 -15.66 -3.12
CA VAL A 105 14.20 -14.91 -3.00
C VAL A 105 12.99 -15.71 -3.52
N ARG A 106 13.19 -16.52 -4.57
CA ARG A 106 12.13 -17.38 -5.10
C ARG A 106 11.84 -18.61 -4.22
N ARG A 107 12.87 -19.19 -3.60
CA ARG A 107 12.76 -20.48 -2.90
C ARG A 107 12.50 -20.36 -1.40
N TRP A 108 12.82 -19.24 -0.74
CA TRP A 108 12.68 -19.14 0.73
C TRP A 108 11.24 -19.41 1.22
N ARG A 109 10.21 -18.90 0.53
CA ARG A 109 8.80 -19.10 0.92
C ARG A 109 8.43 -20.59 0.93
N PRO A 110 8.69 -21.38 -0.14
CA PRO A 110 8.58 -22.84 -0.09
C PRO A 110 9.48 -23.52 0.93
N THR A 111 10.76 -23.13 1.05
CA THR A 111 11.74 -23.74 1.95
C THR A 111 11.29 -23.67 3.40
N PHE A 112 10.73 -22.53 3.83
CA PHE A 112 10.15 -22.39 5.16
C PHE A 112 9.04 -23.41 5.41
N GLY A 113 8.14 -23.61 4.44
CA GLY A 113 7.08 -24.62 4.56
C GLY A 113 7.61 -26.05 4.68
N TYR A 114 8.63 -26.41 3.90
CA TYR A 114 9.28 -27.71 4.03
C TYR A 114 10.01 -27.88 5.36
N ALA A 115 10.73 -26.86 5.83
CA ALA A 115 11.41 -26.89 7.12
C ALA A 115 10.41 -27.12 8.26
N VAL A 116 9.29 -26.39 8.28
CA VAL A 116 8.22 -26.54 9.26
C VAL A 116 7.57 -27.94 9.20
N ALA A 117 7.35 -28.48 8.00
CA ALA A 117 6.81 -29.82 7.85
C ALA A 117 7.78 -30.89 8.39
N VAL A 118 9.07 -30.78 8.05
CA VAL A 118 10.11 -31.70 8.54
C VAL A 118 10.24 -31.63 10.05
N THR A 119 10.32 -30.43 10.63
CA THR A 119 10.43 -30.28 12.09
C THR A 119 9.20 -30.84 12.79
N TRP A 120 8.00 -30.64 12.25
CA TRP A 120 6.78 -31.23 12.81
C TRP A 120 6.80 -32.75 12.77
N THR A 121 7.18 -33.35 11.64
CA THR A 121 7.27 -34.81 11.49
C THR A 121 8.30 -35.40 12.45
N VAL A 122 9.50 -34.81 12.53
CA VAL A 122 10.55 -35.26 13.43
C VAL A 122 10.11 -35.14 14.89
N GLN A 123 9.49 -34.02 15.25
CA GLN A 123 9.01 -33.81 16.62
C GLN A 123 7.90 -34.80 17.01
N MET A 124 6.88 -34.98 16.17
CA MET A 124 5.79 -35.92 16.45
C MET A 124 6.31 -37.37 16.50
N GLY A 125 7.20 -37.74 15.58
CA GLY A 125 7.86 -39.05 15.61
C GLY A 125 8.69 -39.27 16.88
N GLY A 126 9.46 -38.25 17.31
CA GLY A 126 10.23 -38.29 18.54
C GLY A 126 9.36 -38.41 19.80
N VAL A 127 8.26 -37.67 19.86
CA VAL A 127 7.28 -37.76 20.97
C VAL A 127 6.62 -39.14 21.00
N THR A 128 6.15 -39.64 19.85
CA THR A 128 5.57 -40.99 19.77
C THR A 128 6.56 -42.06 20.22
N TRP A 129 7.80 -41.99 19.73
CA TRP A 129 8.85 -42.92 20.12
C TRP A 129 9.15 -42.85 21.63
N ALA A 130 9.29 -41.64 22.19
CA ALA A 130 9.59 -41.45 23.61
C ALA A 130 8.47 -41.99 24.51
N VAL A 131 7.20 -41.79 24.14
CA VAL A 131 6.03 -42.31 24.88
C VAL A 131 5.97 -43.84 24.83
N VAL A 132 6.28 -44.45 23.68
CA VAL A 132 6.26 -45.91 23.53
C VAL A 132 7.40 -46.58 24.31
N VAL A 133 8.61 -46.00 24.27
CA VAL A 133 9.78 -46.57 24.96
C VAL A 133 9.71 -46.32 26.47
N ASN A 134 9.14 -45.19 26.89
CA ASN A 134 9.13 -44.77 28.28
C ASN A 134 7.73 -44.34 28.75
N PRO A 135 6.79 -45.31 28.88
CA PRO A 135 5.39 -45.01 29.19
C PRO A 135 5.21 -44.33 30.55
N GLN A 136 6.13 -44.55 31.51
CA GLN A 136 6.08 -43.91 32.82
C GLN A 136 6.14 -42.37 32.78
N TRP A 137 6.75 -41.79 31.74
CA TRP A 137 6.87 -40.32 31.58
C TRP A 137 5.88 -39.75 30.55
N ALA A 138 4.95 -40.56 30.03
CA ALA A 138 4.06 -40.13 28.95
C ALA A 138 3.26 -38.86 29.31
N ALA A 139 2.77 -38.77 30.54
CA ALA A 139 2.03 -37.59 31.02
C ALA A 139 2.90 -36.32 31.05
N GLU A 140 4.16 -36.43 31.49
CA GLU A 140 5.11 -35.32 31.54
C GLU A 140 5.48 -34.85 30.12
N ILE A 141 5.73 -35.79 29.20
CA ILE A 141 6.03 -35.52 27.79
C ILE A 141 4.86 -34.78 27.12
N ILE A 142 3.63 -35.26 27.32
CA ILE A 142 2.42 -34.61 26.78
C ILE A 142 2.21 -33.23 27.42
N THR A 143 2.53 -33.07 28.71
CA THR A 143 2.41 -31.76 29.38
C THR A 143 3.43 -30.77 28.84
N ALA A 144 4.69 -31.19 28.66
CA ALA A 144 5.77 -30.37 28.07
C ALA A 144 5.44 -29.90 26.65
N MET A 145 4.61 -30.65 25.93
CA MET A 145 4.15 -30.25 24.61
C MET A 145 3.34 -28.94 24.62
N THR A 146 2.63 -28.68 25.73
CA THR A 146 1.89 -27.43 25.94
C THR A 146 2.83 -26.21 25.92
N SER A 147 4.06 -26.34 26.44
CA SER A 147 5.05 -25.26 26.47
C SER A 147 5.51 -24.84 25.07
N LEU A 148 5.37 -25.71 24.06
CA LEU A 148 5.71 -25.40 22.67
C LEU A 148 4.55 -24.75 21.89
N SER A 149 3.39 -24.56 22.53
CA SER A 149 2.20 -24.02 21.84
C SER A 149 2.44 -22.64 21.23
N VAL A 150 3.18 -21.76 21.92
CA VAL A 150 3.41 -20.39 21.45
C VAL A 150 4.28 -20.38 20.18
N ILE A 151 5.40 -21.09 20.18
CA ILE A 151 6.32 -21.13 19.03
C ILE A 151 5.63 -21.76 17.81
N TRP A 152 4.86 -22.83 18.01
CA TRP A 152 4.10 -23.47 16.92
C TRP A 152 2.94 -22.61 16.42
N SER A 153 2.25 -21.88 17.30
CA SER A 153 1.19 -20.95 16.89
C SER A 153 1.73 -19.87 15.96
N VAL A 154 2.90 -19.30 16.28
CA VAL A 154 3.55 -18.31 15.42
C VAL A 154 3.98 -18.94 14.09
N ALA A 155 4.65 -20.09 14.11
CA ALA A 155 5.12 -20.77 12.90
C ALA A 155 3.98 -21.13 11.94
N LEU A 156 2.89 -21.70 12.46
CA LEU A 156 1.71 -22.08 11.68
C LEU A 156 0.94 -20.86 11.18
N SER A 157 0.92 -19.75 11.92
CA SER A 157 0.32 -18.49 11.45
C SER A 157 1.07 -17.92 10.24
N VAL A 158 2.41 -17.90 10.30
CA VAL A 158 3.25 -17.48 9.17
C VAL A 158 3.04 -18.40 7.97
N LEU A 159 2.98 -19.72 8.18
CA LEU A 159 2.70 -20.68 7.13
C LEU A 159 1.31 -20.46 6.50
N GLY A 160 0.29 -20.21 7.32
CA GLY A 160 -1.07 -19.91 6.86
C GLY A 160 -1.15 -18.66 6.00
N ILE A 161 -0.47 -17.57 6.39
CA ILE A 161 -0.36 -16.35 5.58
C ILE A 161 0.33 -16.62 4.24
N ASN A 162 1.43 -17.39 4.26
CA ASN A 162 2.18 -17.76 3.06
C ASN A 162 1.33 -18.57 2.08
N VAL A 163 0.62 -19.61 2.56
CA VAL A 163 -0.30 -20.42 1.75
C VAL A 163 -1.41 -19.55 1.16
N ALA A 164 -2.04 -18.68 1.96
CA ALA A 164 -3.11 -17.81 1.50
C ALA A 164 -2.64 -16.80 0.44
N LYS A 165 -1.45 -16.19 0.62
CA LYS A 165 -0.87 -15.28 -0.37
C LYS A 165 -0.50 -16.03 -1.66
N ARG A 166 0.15 -17.18 -1.57
CA ARG A 166 0.53 -17.99 -2.73
C ARG A 166 -0.68 -18.51 -3.52
N SER A 167 -1.78 -18.83 -2.85
CA SER A 167 -3.04 -19.20 -3.53
C SER A 167 -3.59 -18.02 -4.34
N ARG A 168 -3.63 -16.82 -3.74
CA ARG A 168 -4.05 -15.61 -4.45
C ARG A 168 -3.14 -15.26 -5.62
N ASP A 169 -1.82 -15.40 -5.46
CA ASP A 169 -0.88 -15.16 -6.55
C ASP A 169 -1.19 -16.09 -7.74
N LYS A 170 -1.54 -17.36 -7.49
CA LYS A 170 -1.98 -18.30 -8.54
C LYS A 170 -3.33 -17.92 -9.16
N GLU A 171 -4.28 -17.44 -8.36
CA GLU A 171 -5.59 -17.00 -8.87
C GLU A 171 -5.45 -15.79 -9.81
N VAL A 172 -4.64 -14.81 -9.42
CA VAL A 172 -4.33 -13.62 -10.24
C VAL A 172 -3.65 -14.01 -11.54
N LEU A 173 -2.70 -14.95 -11.51
CA LEU A 173 -2.02 -15.45 -12.71
C LEU A 173 -2.98 -16.14 -13.70
N VAL A 174 -4.06 -16.74 -13.21
CA VAL A 174 -5.08 -17.40 -14.05
C VAL A 174 -6.23 -16.45 -14.42
N GLY A 175 -6.10 -15.15 -14.12
CA GLY A 175 -7.09 -14.12 -14.46
C GLY A 175 -8.37 -14.17 -13.62
N ARG A 176 -8.39 -14.94 -12.52
CA ARG A 176 -9.51 -14.91 -11.57
C ARG A 176 -9.40 -13.67 -10.70
N LYS A 177 -10.51 -12.92 -10.52
CA LYS A 177 -10.57 -11.82 -9.53
C LYS A 177 -10.25 -12.44 -8.16
N ALA A 178 -9.11 -12.05 -7.56
CA ALA A 178 -8.64 -12.60 -6.30
C ALA A 178 -9.74 -12.47 -5.23
N GLU A 179 -10.31 -13.57 -4.79
CA GLU A 179 -11.35 -13.52 -3.78
C GLU A 179 -10.74 -13.11 -2.44
N LYS A 180 -11.45 -12.25 -1.71
CA LYS A 180 -11.06 -11.93 -0.33
C LYS A 180 -11.08 -13.22 0.49
N GLY A 181 -9.97 -13.52 1.16
CA GLY A 181 -9.88 -14.68 2.05
C GLY A 181 -10.92 -14.62 3.18
N VAL A 182 -11.12 -15.72 3.89
CA VAL A 182 -12.14 -15.85 4.96
C VAL A 182 -12.10 -14.68 5.97
N VAL A 183 -10.90 -14.28 6.41
CA VAL A 183 -10.71 -13.12 7.29
C VAL A 183 -11.18 -11.81 6.63
N GLY A 184 -10.90 -11.62 5.34
CA GLY A 184 -11.37 -10.46 4.57
C GLY A 184 -12.89 -10.44 4.37
N LYS A 185 -13.52 -11.62 4.24
CA LYS A 185 -14.98 -11.77 4.21
C LYS A 185 -15.60 -11.42 5.57
N ILE A 186 -14.96 -11.80 6.68
CA ILE A 186 -15.42 -11.46 8.05
C ILE A 186 -15.28 -9.96 8.32
N VAL A 187 -14.11 -9.36 8.03
CA VAL A 187 -13.89 -7.91 8.22
C VAL A 187 -14.87 -7.08 7.38
N GLN A 188 -15.14 -7.49 6.14
CA GLN A 188 -16.13 -6.81 5.30
C GLN A 188 -17.57 -6.95 5.81
N ARG A 189 -17.87 -8.02 6.56
CA ARG A 189 -19.18 -8.24 7.16
C ARG A 189 -19.38 -7.45 8.45
N VAL A 190 -18.29 -7.17 9.17
CA VAL A 190 -18.28 -6.40 10.43
C VAL A 190 -18.11 -4.89 10.18
N LEU A 191 -17.42 -4.50 9.11
CA LEU A 191 -17.26 -3.12 8.68
C LEU A 191 -17.80 -2.97 7.24
N PRO A 192 -19.11 -2.71 7.06
CA PRO A 192 -19.65 -2.36 5.77
C PRO A 192 -19.02 -1.03 5.32
N LYS A 193 -18.58 -0.97 4.05
CA LYS A 193 -17.88 0.17 3.44
C LYS A 193 -18.54 1.51 3.81
N SER A 194 -17.84 2.38 4.55
CA SER A 194 -18.07 3.82 4.40
C SER A 194 -17.65 4.20 2.98
N GLY A 195 -18.51 4.95 2.30
CA GLY A 195 -18.45 5.18 0.85
C GLY A 195 -17.10 5.68 0.36
N VAL A 196 -16.41 4.83 -0.39
CA VAL A 196 -15.48 5.26 -1.44
C VAL A 196 -16.02 4.64 -2.72
N SER A 197 -16.60 5.50 -3.56
CA SER A 197 -17.01 5.18 -4.92
C SER A 197 -15.80 4.66 -5.69
N SER A 198 -15.84 3.40 -6.11
CA SER A 198 -14.90 2.87 -7.08
C SER A 198 -15.30 3.42 -8.44
N ILE A 199 -14.67 4.52 -8.85
CA ILE A 199 -14.59 4.88 -10.26
C ILE A 199 -13.64 3.87 -10.90
N GLY A 200 -14.14 3.10 -11.87
CA GLY A 200 -13.33 2.23 -12.72
C GLY A 200 -13.82 0.78 -12.80
N ASP A 201 -15.07 0.54 -13.18
CA ASP A 201 -15.50 -0.74 -13.77
C ASP A 201 -16.60 -0.44 -14.80
N ASP A 202 -16.31 0.41 -15.79
CA ASP A 202 -17.18 0.65 -16.95
C ASP A 202 -16.34 1.13 -18.14
N THR A 203 -15.58 0.21 -18.74
CA THR A 203 -15.19 0.28 -20.16
C THR A 203 -15.22 -1.13 -20.73
N HIS A 204 -16.42 -1.69 -20.83
CA HIS A 204 -16.78 -2.57 -21.93
C HIS A 204 -17.52 -1.72 -22.95
N MET A 205 -16.82 -1.23 -23.97
CA MET A 205 -17.39 -0.98 -25.28
C MET A 205 -16.32 -1.26 -26.34
N GLU A 206 -16.74 -2.10 -27.29
CA GLU A 206 -16.12 -2.55 -28.55
C GLU A 206 -15.11 -3.71 -28.48
#